data_AF-A0A3D2S806-F1
#
_entry.id   AF-A0A3D2S806-F1
#
_cell.length_a   1.000
_cell.length_b   1.000
_cell.length_c   1.000
_cell.angle_alpha   90.00
_cell.angle_beta   90.00
_cell.angle_gamma   90.00
#
_symmetry.space_group_name_H-M   'P 1'
#
loop_
_entity.id
_entity.type
_entity.pdbx_description
1 polymer ?
#
loop_
_entity_poly.entity_id
_entity_poly.type
_entity_poly.pdbx_seq_one_letter_code
_entity_poly.pdbx_strand_id
1 'polypeptide(L)'
;MVYINVDENRSYKRYFFENDINGRYLIAAELTNDVNLQADYAMVRFSLESPYWMNNGNYYVLGTFNNYTTSTANQMTYDFDLQMYTCDIYLKQGFYNYLYGFVENGTDLIDFEQAEGNYFEAVNDYSLFCYLRDNMRFSDRLIGYKTFSSFQR
;
A
#
# COMPACT_ATOMS: atom_id res chain seq x y z
N MET A 1 21.35 -3.14 -3.37
CA MET A 1 20.04 -3.69 -3.76
C MET A 1 19.55 -4.55 -2.61
N VAL A 2 18.29 -4.37 -2.20
CA VAL A 2 17.67 -5.09 -1.09
C VAL A 2 16.58 -5.97 -1.67
N TYR A 3 16.52 -7.23 -1.25
CA TYR A 3 15.48 -8.17 -1.64
C TYR A 3 14.64 -8.45 -0.40
N ILE A 4 13.33 -8.28 -0.51
CA ILE A 4 12.41 -8.69 0.56
C ILE A 4 12.04 -10.17 0.35
N ASN A 5 11.51 -10.79 1.39
CA ASN A 5 10.99 -12.16 1.27
C ASN A 5 9.85 -12.20 0.26
N VAL A 6 9.69 -13.33 -0.43
CA VAL A 6 8.58 -13.50 -1.35
C VAL A 6 7.27 -13.48 -0.55
N ASP A 7 6.37 -12.57 -0.91
CA ASP A 7 5.04 -12.50 -0.35
C ASP A 7 4.14 -13.51 -1.04
N GLU A 8 3.33 -14.21 -0.25
CA GLU A 8 2.31 -15.11 -0.76
C GLU A 8 0.99 -14.37 -0.91
N ASN A 9 0.18 -14.76 -1.90
CA ASN A 9 -1.20 -14.31 -1.98
C ASN A 9 -1.98 -14.74 -0.72
N ARG A 10 -2.59 -13.76 -0.05
CA ARG A 10 -3.26 -13.95 1.23
C ARG A 10 -4.76 -14.15 1.09
N SER A 11 -5.38 -13.87 -0.06
CA SER A 11 -6.84 -13.83 -0.27
C SER A 11 -7.60 -15.08 0.15
N TYR A 12 -6.98 -16.26 0.06
CA TYR A 12 -7.60 -17.54 0.44
C TYR A 12 -7.12 -18.09 1.79
N LYS A 13 -6.26 -17.35 2.49
CA LYS A 13 -5.73 -17.76 3.79
C LYS A 13 -6.67 -17.36 4.92
N ARG A 14 -6.44 -17.96 6.09
CA ARG A 14 -7.10 -17.50 7.32
C ARG A 14 -6.43 -16.20 7.78
N TYR A 15 -7.24 -15.26 8.26
CA TYR A 15 -6.74 -14.03 8.86
C TYR A 15 -5.70 -14.32 9.96
N PHE A 16 -4.58 -13.60 9.89
CA PHE A 16 -3.54 -13.59 10.90
C PHE A 16 -3.26 -12.14 11.27
N PHE A 17 -3.29 -11.84 12.57
CA PHE A 17 -3.06 -10.49 13.05
C PHE A 17 -1.58 -10.15 12.97
N GLU A 18 -1.25 -9.15 12.14
CA GLU A 18 0.06 -8.52 12.07
C GLU A 18 -0.05 -7.10 12.62
N ASN A 19 0.92 -6.71 13.45
CA ASN A 19 0.96 -5.34 13.95
C ASN A 19 1.53 -4.44 12.86
N ASP A 20 0.71 -3.54 12.34
CA ASP A 20 1.08 -2.59 11.30
C ASP A 20 0.87 -1.13 11.78
N ILE A 21 1.22 -0.18 10.93
CA ILE A 21 0.94 1.24 11.11
C ILE A 21 -0.07 1.75 10.08
N ASN A 22 -1.04 0.91 9.68
CA ASN A 22 -2.11 1.22 8.72
C ASN A 22 -1.61 1.80 7.40
N GLY A 23 -0.64 1.12 6.75
CA GLY A 23 -0.09 1.54 5.46
C GLY A 23 0.90 2.70 5.52
N ARG A 24 1.22 3.20 6.72
CA ARG A 24 2.21 4.27 6.94
C ARG A 24 3.64 3.77 6.72
N TYR A 25 4.57 4.71 6.64
CA TYR A 25 6.00 4.44 6.68
C TYR A 25 6.68 5.37 7.69
N LEU A 26 7.84 4.94 8.18
CA LEU A 26 8.69 5.69 9.10
C LEU A 26 10.12 5.65 8.57
N ILE A 27 10.65 6.82 8.19
CA ILE A 27 12.07 6.96 7.82
C ILE A 27 12.91 6.75 9.07
N ALA A 28 13.79 5.75 9.00
CA ALA A 28 14.65 5.37 10.10
C ALA A 28 15.96 4.81 9.53
N ALA A 29 17.07 5.21 10.12
CA ALA A 29 18.39 4.71 9.81
C ALA A 29 19.23 4.70 11.08
N GLU A 30 20.19 3.78 11.16
CA GLU A 30 21.16 3.74 12.25
C GLU A 30 22.33 4.70 11.98
N LEU A 31 23.07 5.06 13.03
CA LEU A 31 24.29 5.88 12.95
C LEU A 31 24.09 7.27 12.31
N THR A 32 22.89 7.83 12.42
CA THR A 32 22.54 9.17 11.93
C THR A 32 21.99 10.05 13.04
N ASN A 33 22.32 11.35 12.98
CA ASN A 33 21.73 12.38 13.86
C ASN A 33 20.50 13.04 13.23
N ASP A 34 20.33 12.93 11.92
CA ASP A 34 19.17 13.43 11.18
C ASP A 34 18.82 12.48 10.02
N VAL A 35 17.85 11.60 10.27
CA VAL A 35 17.36 10.61 9.30
C VAL A 35 16.79 11.27 8.03
N ASN A 36 16.31 12.51 8.09
CA ASN A 36 15.74 13.17 6.92
C ASN A 36 16.83 13.60 5.93
N LEU A 37 18.03 13.91 6.41
CA LEU A 37 19.14 14.35 5.56
C LEU A 37 20.14 13.24 5.26
N GLN A 38 20.31 12.28 6.18
CA GLN A 38 21.42 11.33 6.15
C GLN A 38 21.01 9.89 5.85
N ALA A 39 19.71 9.55 5.89
CA ALA A 39 19.28 8.21 5.53
C ALA A 39 19.42 8.01 4.01
N ASP A 40 20.07 6.91 3.63
CA ASP A 40 20.32 6.56 2.24
C ASP A 40 19.08 6.00 1.55
N TYR A 41 19.15 5.95 0.23
CA TYR A 41 18.17 5.25 -0.59
C TYR A 41 18.74 3.94 -1.10
N ALA A 42 17.87 2.94 -1.24
CA ALA A 42 18.20 1.65 -1.81
C ALA A 42 17.12 1.24 -2.82
N MET A 43 17.54 0.51 -3.85
CA MET A 43 16.62 -0.22 -4.70
C MET A 43 16.13 -1.45 -3.94
N VAL A 44 14.82 -1.54 -3.71
CA VAL A 44 14.15 -2.63 -3.01
C VAL A 44 13.33 -3.43 -4.02
N ARG A 45 13.59 -4.73 -4.11
CA ARG A 45 12.80 -5.65 -4.94
C ARG A 45 11.68 -6.25 -4.12
N PHE A 46 10.45 -5.98 -4.55
CA PHE A 46 9.21 -6.62 -4.11
C PHE A 46 8.92 -7.83 -4.96
N SER A 47 8.41 -8.90 -4.33
CA SER A 47 8.10 -10.17 -4.99
C SER A 47 6.79 -10.73 -4.45
N LEU A 48 5.82 -10.94 -5.33
CA LEU A 48 4.51 -11.54 -5.02
C LEU A 48 4.36 -12.86 -5.76
N GLU A 49 4.30 -13.96 -5.02
CA GLU A 49 4.02 -15.28 -5.58
C GLU A 49 2.63 -15.31 -6.21
N SER A 50 2.55 -15.76 -7.46
CA SER A 50 1.29 -15.90 -8.15
C SER A 50 1.42 -17.01 -9.19
N PRO A 51 0.79 -18.19 -8.99
CA PRO A 51 0.94 -19.31 -9.91
C PRO A 51 0.37 -19.04 -11.31
N TYR A 52 -0.43 -17.97 -11.47
CA TYR A 52 -1.07 -17.61 -12.71
C TYR A 52 -0.80 -16.15 -13.07
N TRP A 53 -0.33 -15.94 -14.30
CA TRP A 53 -0.28 -14.61 -14.89
C TRP A 53 -1.69 -14.10 -15.20
N MET A 54 -1.99 -12.87 -14.79
CA MET A 54 -3.24 -12.16 -15.05
C MET A 54 -3.11 -11.39 -16.36
N ASN A 55 -3.92 -11.74 -17.36
CA ASN A 55 -3.91 -11.10 -18.67
C ASN A 55 -4.82 -9.86 -18.75
N ASN A 56 -5.68 -9.66 -17.76
CA ASN A 56 -6.71 -8.62 -17.72
C ASN A 56 -6.32 -7.39 -16.88
N GLY A 57 -5.10 -7.33 -16.33
CA GLY A 57 -4.69 -6.21 -15.49
C GLY A 57 -3.26 -6.35 -14.99
N ASN A 58 -2.87 -5.48 -14.07
CA ASN A 58 -1.53 -5.45 -13.49
C ASN A 58 -1.58 -5.27 -11.96
N TYR A 59 -0.61 -5.87 -11.27
CA TYR A 59 -0.38 -5.61 -9.85
C TYR A 59 0.50 -4.38 -9.65
N TYR A 60 0.27 -3.67 -8.55
CA TYR A 60 1.04 -2.51 -8.11
C TYR A 60 1.38 -2.63 -6.64
N VAL A 61 2.59 -2.21 -6.27
CA VAL A 61 2.98 -2.04 -4.86
C VAL A 61 2.50 -0.68 -4.39
N LEU A 62 1.70 -0.65 -3.33
CA LEU A 62 1.01 0.55 -2.88
C LEU A 62 1.19 0.77 -1.39
N GLY A 63 1.22 2.03 -0.98
CA GLY A 63 1.25 2.44 0.42
C GLY A 63 1.19 3.95 0.54
N THR A 64 1.27 4.47 1.76
CA THR A 64 1.32 5.94 1.93
C THR A 64 2.56 6.58 1.31
N PHE A 65 3.67 5.84 1.15
CA PHE A 65 4.91 6.36 0.57
C PHE A 65 4.77 6.77 -0.90
N ASN A 66 3.81 6.21 -1.63
CA ASN A 66 3.46 6.61 -2.99
C ASN A 66 2.01 7.13 -3.09
N ASN A 67 1.42 7.55 -1.94
CA ASN A 67 0.05 8.04 -1.85
C ASN A 67 -1.01 7.09 -2.45
N TYR A 68 -0.78 5.78 -2.43
CA TYR A 68 -1.64 4.78 -3.07
C TYR A 68 -1.92 5.05 -4.55
N THR A 69 -0.95 5.66 -5.25
CA THR A 69 -1.07 5.97 -6.68
C THR A 69 -0.45 4.87 -7.53
N THR A 70 -1.10 4.56 -8.65
CA THR A 70 -0.59 3.61 -9.64
C THR A 70 0.23 4.35 -10.69
N SER A 71 1.43 3.84 -10.95
CA SER A 71 2.36 4.40 -11.92
C SER A 71 3.24 3.29 -12.46
N THR A 72 3.97 3.57 -13.54
CA THR A 72 4.94 2.62 -14.08
C THR A 72 6.09 2.31 -13.10
N ALA A 73 6.34 3.20 -12.13
CA ALA A 73 7.42 3.02 -11.15
C ALA A 73 7.08 2.00 -10.04
N ASN A 74 5.81 1.66 -9.86
CA ASN A 74 5.36 0.68 -8.87
C ASN A 74 4.51 -0.43 -9.48
N GLN A 75 4.42 -0.49 -10.81
CA GLN A 75 3.81 -1.60 -11.54
C GLN A 75 4.72 -2.83 -11.44
N MET A 76 4.13 -3.97 -11.12
CA MET A 76 4.85 -5.23 -11.07
C MET A 76 4.86 -5.93 -12.44
N THR A 77 5.97 -6.59 -12.74
CA THR A 77 6.14 -7.41 -13.95
C THR A 77 6.14 -8.88 -13.59
N TYR A 78 5.38 -9.68 -14.34
CA TYR A 78 5.36 -11.13 -14.14
C TYR A 78 6.64 -11.77 -14.70
N ASP A 79 7.32 -12.54 -13.87
CA ASP A 79 8.44 -13.39 -14.25
C ASP A 79 7.94 -14.83 -14.44
N PHE A 80 7.99 -15.32 -15.69
CA PHE A 80 7.49 -16.65 -16.05
C PHE A 80 8.38 -17.78 -15.55
N ASP A 81 9.68 -17.53 -15.38
CA ASP A 81 10.62 -18.55 -14.89
C ASP A 81 10.46 -18.73 -13.38
N LEU A 82 10.18 -17.64 -12.67
CA LEU A 82 9.98 -17.64 -11.22
C LEU A 82 8.53 -17.82 -10.78
N GLN A 83 7.56 -17.70 -11.69
CA GLN A 83 6.12 -17.75 -11.40
C GLN A 83 5.67 -16.75 -10.32
N MET A 84 6.17 -15.52 -10.43
CA MET A 84 5.89 -14.45 -9.48
C MET A 84 5.93 -13.08 -10.14
N TYR A 85 5.23 -12.12 -9.55
CA TYR A 85 5.35 -10.71 -9.91
C TYR A 85 6.53 -10.08 -9.17
N THR A 86 7.31 -9.25 -9.85
CA THR A 86 8.41 -8.51 -9.24
C THR A 86 8.35 -7.02 -9.57
N CYS A 87 8.82 -6.17 -8.66
CA CYS A 87 8.91 -4.73 -8.87
C CYS A 87 10.11 -4.17 -8.09
N ASP A 88 10.91 -3.32 -8.75
CA ASP A 88 12.04 -2.64 -8.12
C ASP A 88 11.65 -1.19 -7.83
N ILE A 89 11.62 -0.81 -6.55
CA ILE A 89 11.26 0.55 -6.12
C ILE A 89 12.42 1.17 -5.35
N TYR A 90 12.74 2.41 -5.70
CA TYR A 90 13.79 3.18 -5.02
C TYR A 90 13.22 3.84 -3.76
N LEU A 91 13.57 3.31 -2.59
CA LEU A 91 13.04 3.74 -1.29
C LEU A 91 14.15 4.26 -0.39
N LYS A 92 13.80 5.19 0.48
CA LYS A 92 14.69 5.65 1.55
C LYS A 92 14.72 4.60 2.66
N GLN A 93 15.78 4.55 3.45
CA GLN A 93 15.86 3.65 4.60
C GLN A 93 14.75 3.94 5.61
N GLY A 94 14.08 2.89 6.07
CA GLY A 94 13.00 3.00 7.04
C GLY A 94 12.13 1.76 7.11
N PHE A 95 11.06 1.88 7.89
CA PHE A 95 9.99 0.90 8.01
C PHE A 95 8.85 1.29 7.06
N TYR A 96 8.39 0.35 6.24
CA TYR A 96 7.34 0.59 5.25
C TYR A 96 6.26 -0.47 5.39
N ASN A 97 5.00 -0.05 5.57
CA ASN A 97 3.89 -0.88 5.18
C ASN A 97 3.58 -0.66 3.71
N TYR A 98 3.29 -1.76 3.04
CA TYR A 98 2.87 -1.82 1.66
C TYR A 98 1.83 -2.91 1.53
N LEU A 99 1.13 -2.88 0.41
CA LEU A 99 0.15 -3.87 0.00
C LEU A 99 0.15 -3.97 -1.52
N TYR A 100 -0.43 -5.05 -2.04
CA TYR A 100 -0.56 -5.28 -3.47
C TYR A 100 -1.98 -4.95 -3.94
N GLY A 101 -2.09 -4.04 -4.90
CA GLY A 101 -3.35 -3.72 -5.55
C GLY A 101 -3.37 -4.15 -7.01
N PHE A 102 -4.44 -4.81 -7.44
CA PHE A 102 -4.67 -5.18 -8.83
C PHE A 102 -5.52 -4.11 -9.52
N VAL A 103 -5.16 -3.75 -10.75
CA VAL A 103 -5.96 -2.83 -11.59
C VAL A 103 -6.27 -3.51 -12.91
N GLU A 104 -7.56 -3.66 -13.20
CA GLU A 104 -8.05 -4.18 -14.46
C GLU A 104 -7.82 -3.18 -15.61
N ASN A 105 -7.51 -3.71 -16.79
CA ASN A 105 -7.29 -2.92 -18.00
C ASN A 105 -8.52 -2.08 -18.33
N GLY A 106 -8.31 -0.77 -18.50
CA GLY A 106 -9.39 0.18 -18.81
C GLY A 106 -10.14 0.72 -17.58
N THR A 107 -9.66 0.39 -16.37
CA THR A 107 -10.18 0.93 -15.11
C THR A 107 -9.07 1.63 -14.33
N ASP A 108 -9.44 2.55 -13.45
CA ASP A 108 -8.55 3.16 -12.46
C ASP A 108 -8.89 2.68 -11.03
N LEU A 109 -9.71 1.63 -10.92
CA LEU A 109 -10.10 1.06 -9.63
C LEU A 109 -9.05 0.06 -9.16
N ILE A 110 -8.61 0.24 -7.91
CA ILE A 110 -7.63 -0.62 -7.29
C ILE A 110 -8.34 -1.67 -6.45
N ASP A 111 -8.14 -2.93 -6.80
CA ASP A 111 -8.66 -4.10 -6.11
C ASP A 111 -7.56 -4.72 -5.23
N PHE A 112 -7.72 -4.59 -3.91
CA PHE A 112 -6.82 -5.19 -2.93
C PHE A 112 -7.21 -6.63 -2.57
N GLU A 113 -8.46 -7.02 -2.84
CA GLU A 113 -8.99 -8.32 -2.43
C GLU A 113 -8.28 -9.47 -3.15
N GLN A 114 -7.78 -9.25 -4.37
CA GLN A 114 -7.10 -10.28 -5.16
C GLN A 114 -5.77 -10.75 -4.60
N ALA A 115 -5.05 -9.92 -3.83
CA ALA A 115 -3.77 -10.29 -3.23
C ALA A 115 -3.80 -10.31 -1.69
N GLU A 116 -4.46 -9.33 -1.07
CA GLU A 116 -4.50 -9.19 0.39
C GLU A 116 -5.71 -9.88 1.02
N GLY A 117 -6.80 -10.05 0.26
CA GLY A 117 -8.08 -10.55 0.76
C GLY A 117 -8.93 -9.48 1.46
N ASN A 118 -10.03 -9.93 2.06
CA ASN A 118 -10.97 -9.06 2.76
C ASN A 118 -11.44 -9.74 4.06
N TYR A 119 -10.96 -9.23 5.20
CA TYR A 119 -11.19 -9.83 6.52
C TYR A 119 -11.84 -8.81 7.46
N PHE A 120 -12.91 -9.21 8.15
CA PHE A 120 -13.63 -8.30 9.06
C PHE A 120 -12.84 -8.03 10.35
N GLU A 121 -11.92 -8.92 10.71
CA GLU A 121 -11.04 -8.78 11.87
C GLU A 121 -9.89 -7.78 11.65
N ALA A 122 -9.68 -7.33 10.40
CA ALA A 122 -8.63 -6.39 10.06
C ALA A 122 -8.86 -5.04 10.77
N VAL A 123 -7.80 -4.56 11.43
CA VAL A 123 -7.81 -3.25 12.07
C VAL A 123 -7.62 -2.19 11.00
N ASN A 124 -8.56 -1.26 10.90
CA ASN A 124 -8.54 -0.17 9.93
C ASN A 124 -8.94 1.13 10.63
N ASP A 125 -8.29 2.22 10.23
CA ASP A 125 -8.63 3.58 10.68
C ASP A 125 -9.50 4.29 9.63
N TYR A 126 -10.67 4.76 10.04
CA TYR A 126 -11.63 5.47 9.21
C TYR A 126 -11.68 6.94 9.61
N SER A 127 -11.55 7.85 8.64
CA SER A 127 -11.69 9.28 8.85
C SER A 127 -12.96 9.81 8.18
N LEU A 128 -13.86 10.36 8.98
CA LEU A 128 -15.10 11.00 8.56
C LEU A 128 -14.87 12.52 8.46
N PHE A 129 -15.17 13.10 7.30
CA PHE A 129 -15.11 14.54 7.07
C PHE A 129 -16.52 15.06 6.73
N CYS A 130 -17.04 15.96 7.56
CA CYS A 130 -18.35 16.56 7.38
C CYS A 130 -18.20 17.94 6.72
N TYR A 131 -18.68 18.07 5.49
CA TYR A 131 -18.64 19.33 4.74
C TYR A 131 -20.02 19.99 4.69
N LEU A 132 -20.05 21.32 4.83
CA LEU A 132 -21.22 22.16 4.64
C LEU A 132 -20.98 23.10 3.46
N ARG A 133 -21.85 23.04 2.46
CA ARG A 133 -21.90 23.99 1.37
C ARG A 133 -22.97 25.05 1.67
N ASP A 134 -22.55 26.29 1.81
CA ASP A 134 -23.45 27.43 2.02
C ASP A 134 -23.62 28.17 0.69
N ASN A 135 -24.84 28.43 0.26
CA ASN A 135 -25.11 29.13 -0.99
C ASN A 135 -24.58 30.58 -0.99
N MET A 136 -24.38 31.18 0.19
CA MET A 136 -23.83 32.54 0.31
C MET A 136 -22.30 32.58 0.28
N ARG A 137 -21.64 31.47 0.62
CA ARG A 137 -20.19 31.36 0.69
C ARG A 137 -19.80 30.30 -0.31
N PHE A 138 -19.36 30.72 -1.49
CA PHE A 138 -19.00 29.88 -2.66
C PHE A 138 -17.83 28.91 -2.40
N SER A 139 -17.91 28.09 -1.35
CA SER A 139 -16.89 27.17 -0.87
C SER A 139 -17.52 26.07 -0.01
N ASP A 140 -17.02 24.85 -0.13
CA ASP A 140 -17.37 23.75 0.76
C ASP A 140 -16.53 23.87 2.04
N ARG A 141 -17.19 23.98 3.20
CA ARG A 141 -16.52 24.16 4.50
C ARG A 141 -16.48 22.86 5.26
N LEU A 142 -15.29 22.43 5.68
CA LEU A 142 -15.16 21.35 6.66
C LEU A 142 -15.68 21.83 8.02
N ILE A 143 -16.83 21.33 8.45
CA ILE A 143 -17.49 21.70 9.72
C ILE A 143 -17.24 20.70 10.83
N GLY A 144 -16.69 19.53 10.52
CA GLY A 144 -16.30 18.54 11.50
C GLY A 144 -15.42 17.46 10.89
N TYR A 145 -14.54 16.89 11.70
CA TYR A 145 -13.77 15.70 11.35
C TYR A 145 -13.75 14.75 12.55
N LYS A 146 -13.72 13.45 12.28
CA LYS A 146 -13.54 12.44 13.32
C LYS A 146 -12.87 11.19 12.76
N THR A 147 -11.96 10.61 13.53
CA THR A 147 -11.31 9.34 13.19
C THR A 147 -11.78 8.25 14.16
N PHE A 148 -11.97 7.06 13.63
CA PHE A 148 -12.38 5.86 14.38
C PHE A 148 -11.51 4.69 13.93
N SER A 149 -11.22 3.76 14.83
CA SER A 149 -10.50 2.53 14.51
C SER A 149 -11.43 1.34 14.73
N SER A 150 -11.39 0.34 13.84
CA SER A 150 -12.18 -0.90 14.02
C SER A 150 -11.73 -1.74 15.21
N PHE A 151 -10.56 -1.46 15.79
CA PHE A 151 -10.07 -2.11 17.01
C PHE A 151 -10.87 -1.73 18.27
N GLN A 152 -11.47 -0.53 18.31
CA GLN A 152 -12.27 -0.08 19.44
C GLN A 152 -13.76 -0.40 19.21
N ARG A 153 -14.26 -1.42 19.93
CA ARG A 153 -15.69 -1.55 20.24
C ARG A 153 -16.04 -0.75 21.49
#